data_AF-A0A2V5WV22-F1
#
_entry.id   AF-A0A2V5WV22-F1
#
_cell.length_a   1.000
_cell.length_b   1.000
_cell.length_c   1.000
_cell.angle_alpha   90.00
_cell.angle_beta   90.00
_cell.angle_gamma   90.00
#
_symmetry.space_group_name_H-M   'P 1'
#
loop_
_entity.id
_entity.type
_entity.pdbx_description
1 polymer ?
#
loop_
_entity_poly.entity_id
_entity_poly.type
_entity_poly.pdbx_seq_one_letter_code
_entity_poly.pdbx_strand_id
1 'polypeptide(L)'
;MSNRYLYDGRDFFVMVIKGPNARNDFHLVDSEEYFYQLKGDIKVRIREGDRIVDHVVREGETFFIPPSVPHSPQRPPDTIGVVVERRRPPGEKEHVIFYCENCGALVEDIHFDCADIVEHFSKAMLDFWNDAARQTCKKCGKKVEKPQPMKSL
;
A
#
# COMPACT_ATOMS: atom_id res chain seq x y z
N MET A 1 -17.35 0.21 0.38
CA MET A 1 -16.20 -0.46 -0.23
C MET A 1 -15.54 0.52 -1.19
N SER A 2 -14.27 0.83 -0.99
CA SER A 2 -13.48 1.72 -1.86
C SER A 2 -12.95 1.01 -3.12
N ASN A 3 -12.82 -0.32 -3.07
CA ASN A 3 -12.20 -1.12 -4.14
C ASN A 3 -13.22 -2.14 -4.67
N ARG A 4 -13.22 -2.39 -5.98
CA ARG A 4 -14.07 -3.42 -6.62
C ARG A 4 -13.32 -4.08 -7.77
N TYR A 5 -13.41 -5.41 -7.85
CA TYR A 5 -12.91 -6.15 -9.00
C TYR A 5 -13.72 -5.82 -10.25
N LEU A 6 -13.02 -5.44 -11.32
CA LEU A 6 -13.54 -5.34 -12.69
C LEU A 6 -13.32 -6.66 -13.44
N TYR A 7 -12.21 -7.33 -13.15
CA TYR A 7 -11.86 -8.64 -13.68
C TYR A 7 -11.16 -9.43 -12.59
N ASP A 8 -11.51 -10.71 -12.46
CA ASP A 8 -10.90 -11.62 -11.51
C ASP A 8 -10.49 -12.91 -12.23
N GLY A 9 -9.30 -12.88 -12.84
CA GLY A 9 -8.79 -13.95 -13.68
C GLY A 9 -7.88 -14.92 -12.96
N ARG A 10 -7.36 -15.89 -13.73
CA ARG A 10 -6.38 -16.88 -13.26
C ARG A 10 -5.02 -16.24 -12.96
N ASP A 11 -4.52 -15.40 -13.86
CA ASP A 11 -3.15 -14.89 -13.78
C ASP A 11 -3.11 -13.43 -13.30
N PHE A 12 -4.17 -12.67 -13.56
CA PHE A 12 -4.28 -11.26 -13.21
C PHE A 12 -5.66 -10.94 -12.66
N PHE A 13 -5.71 -9.92 -11.81
CA PHE A 13 -6.93 -9.27 -11.41
C PHE A 13 -6.83 -7.77 -11.69
N VAL A 14 -7.98 -7.16 -11.95
CA VAL A 14 -8.12 -5.74 -12.23
C VAL A 14 -9.11 -5.15 -11.26
N MET A 15 -8.69 -4.12 -10.53
CA MET A 15 -9.54 -3.41 -9.58
C MET A 15 -9.76 -1.97 -10.00
N VAL A 16 -10.96 -1.46 -9.77
CA VAL A 16 -11.21 -0.02 -9.64
C VAL A 16 -11.10 0.36 -8.17
N ILE A 17 -10.40 1.45 -7.88
CA ILE A 17 -10.15 1.94 -6.53
C ILE A 17 -10.56 3.41 -6.46
N LYS A 18 -11.42 3.73 -5.49
CA LYS A 18 -11.93 5.07 -5.21
C LYS A 18 -11.32 5.62 -3.91
N GLY A 19 -11.02 6.92 -3.89
CA GLY A 19 -10.71 7.65 -2.66
C GLY A 19 -11.94 8.27 -1.95
N PRO A 20 -11.79 8.75 -0.71
CA PRO A 20 -10.52 8.85 0.01
C PRO A 20 -10.11 7.51 0.66
N ASN A 21 -8.81 7.33 0.85
CA ASN A 21 -8.26 6.30 1.75
C ASN A 21 -7.42 6.93 2.87
N ALA A 22 -7.19 6.15 3.92
CA ALA A 22 -6.32 6.47 5.03
C ALA A 22 -5.36 5.28 5.20
N ARG A 23 -4.10 5.43 4.80
CA ARG A 23 -3.11 4.35 4.94
C ARG A 23 -1.70 4.91 5.14
N ASN A 24 -0.88 4.25 5.94
CA ASN A 24 0.54 4.57 6.13
C ASN A 24 1.44 3.33 6.09
N ASP A 25 0.84 2.16 5.88
CA ASP A 25 1.53 0.94 5.50
C ASP A 25 2.03 1.01 4.06
N PHE A 26 3.16 0.37 3.82
CA PHE A 26 3.77 0.13 2.53
C PHE A 26 3.56 -1.33 2.16
N HIS A 27 3.10 -1.53 0.93
CA HIS A 27 2.97 -2.84 0.32
C HIS A 27 4.27 -3.20 -0.39
N LEU A 28 4.72 -4.45 -0.23
CA LEU A 28 5.86 -5.00 -0.95
C LEU A 28 5.53 -6.41 -1.41
N VAL A 29 5.66 -6.64 -2.72
CA VAL A 29 5.43 -7.91 -3.40
C VAL A 29 6.48 -8.12 -4.48
N ASP A 30 6.75 -9.38 -4.81
CA ASP A 30 7.66 -9.76 -5.89
C ASP A 30 6.93 -9.83 -7.24
N SER A 31 6.16 -8.78 -7.53
CA SER A 31 5.44 -8.61 -8.78
C SER A 31 5.31 -7.14 -9.12
N GLU A 32 5.16 -6.88 -10.42
CA GLU A 32 4.85 -5.56 -10.93
C GLU A 32 3.40 -5.19 -10.61
N GLU A 33 3.16 -3.91 -10.38
CA GLU A 33 1.81 -3.34 -10.27
C GLU A 33 1.64 -2.18 -11.25
N TYR A 34 0.57 -2.23 -12.03
CA TYR A 34 0.23 -1.19 -12.99
C TYR A 34 -0.93 -0.33 -12.50
N PHE A 35 -0.76 0.99 -12.59
CA PHE A 35 -1.75 1.98 -12.21
C PHE A 35 -2.18 2.78 -13.44
N TYR A 36 -3.48 3.03 -13.57
CA TYR A 36 -4.01 4.03 -14.47
C TYR A 36 -5.00 4.93 -13.74
N GLN A 37 -4.71 6.23 -13.66
CA GLN A 37 -5.51 7.16 -12.88
C GLN A 37 -6.60 7.80 -13.73
N LEU A 38 -7.85 7.36 -13.54
CA LEU A 38 -9.00 7.75 -14.37
C LEU A 38 -9.60 9.11 -13.99
N LYS A 39 -9.60 9.44 -12.70
CA LYS A 39 -10.17 10.68 -12.19
C LYS A 39 -9.40 11.19 -10.98
N GLY A 40 -9.04 12.46 -10.99
CA GLY A 40 -8.35 13.18 -9.93
C GLY A 40 -6.94 12.67 -9.66
N ASP A 41 -6.13 13.50 -9.00
CA ASP A 41 -4.72 13.20 -8.76
C ASP A 41 -4.54 12.35 -7.50
N ILE A 42 -3.54 11.47 -7.52
CA ILE A 42 -3.13 10.69 -6.35
C ILE A 42 -1.63 10.88 -6.09
N LYS A 43 -1.17 10.43 -4.92
CA LYS A 43 0.25 10.26 -4.64
C LYS A 43 0.56 8.81 -4.38
N VAL A 44 1.67 8.31 -4.90
CA VAL A 44 2.21 7.00 -4.54
C VAL A 44 3.53 7.25 -3.81
N ARG A 45 3.57 6.90 -2.52
CA ARG A 45 4.80 7.03 -1.72
C ARG A 45 5.66 5.80 -1.94
N ILE A 46 6.90 5.98 -2.34
CA ILE A 46 7.86 4.90 -2.65
C ILE A 46 9.00 4.93 -1.65
N ARG A 47 9.42 3.75 -1.18
CA ARG A 47 10.68 3.61 -0.43
C ARG A 47 11.85 3.55 -1.41
N GLU A 48 12.68 4.59 -1.42
CA GLU A 48 13.90 4.69 -2.22
C GLU A 48 15.11 4.72 -1.29
N GLY A 49 15.77 3.57 -1.13
CA GLY A 49 16.84 3.39 -0.14
C GLY A 49 16.34 3.69 1.26
N ASP A 50 16.89 4.73 1.90
CA ASP A 50 16.49 5.15 3.25
C ASP A 50 15.43 6.27 3.29
N ARG A 51 14.90 6.67 2.13
CA ARG A 51 13.99 7.80 2.00
C ARG A 51 12.62 7.34 1.50
N ILE A 52 11.60 8.11 1.86
CA ILE A 52 10.26 7.98 1.28
C ILE A 52 10.08 9.13 0.31
N VAL A 53 9.77 8.82 -0.94
CA VAL A 53 9.58 9.79 -2.02
C VAL A 53 8.13 9.74 -2.47
N ASP A 54 7.48 10.89 -2.52
CA ASP A 54 6.10 11.03 -3.00
C ASP A 54 6.12 11.25 -4.52
N HIS A 55 5.53 10.32 -5.28
CA HIS A 55 5.33 10.46 -6.72
C HIS A 55 3.88 10.85 -6.99
N VAL A 56 3.64 11.98 -7.67
CA VAL A 56 2.30 12.40 -8.07
C VAL A 56 1.92 11.65 -9.34
N VAL A 57 0.74 11.01 -9.35
CA VAL A 57 0.14 10.41 -10.54
C VAL A 57 -1.13 11.18 -10.83
N ARG A 58 -1.11 11.98 -11.89
CA ARG A 58 -2.21 12.88 -12.26
C ARG A 58 -3.32 12.14 -13.00
N GLU A 59 -4.49 12.75 -13.04
CA GLU A 59 -5.58 12.29 -13.91
C GLU A 59 -5.09 12.07 -15.36
N GLY A 60 -5.38 10.90 -15.91
CA GLY A 60 -4.94 10.47 -17.24
C GLY A 60 -3.54 9.85 -17.29
N GLU A 61 -2.74 9.93 -16.22
CA GLU A 61 -1.41 9.33 -16.17
C GLU A 61 -1.45 7.84 -15.81
N THR A 62 -0.45 7.12 -16.31
CA THR A 62 -0.15 5.75 -15.92
C THR A 62 1.08 5.75 -15.02
N PHE A 63 1.14 4.81 -14.07
CA PHE A 63 2.28 4.64 -13.21
C PHE A 63 2.59 3.16 -13.01
N PHE A 64 3.85 2.84 -12.76
CA PHE A 64 4.32 1.47 -12.66
C PHE A 64 5.19 1.27 -11.44
N ILE A 65 4.95 0.17 -10.73
CA ILE A 65 5.77 -0.27 -9.61
C ILE A 65 6.54 -1.52 -10.05
N PRO A 66 7.89 -1.47 -10.05
CA PRO A 66 8.69 -2.67 -10.26
C PRO A 66 8.52 -3.70 -9.12
N PRO A 67 8.87 -4.98 -9.34
CA PRO A 67 8.89 -5.97 -8.28
C PRO A 67 9.78 -5.53 -7.13
N SER A 68 9.40 -5.91 -5.91
CA SER A 68 10.19 -5.71 -4.71
C SER A 68 10.46 -4.22 -4.37
N VAL A 69 9.53 -3.32 -4.76
CA VAL A 69 9.56 -1.89 -4.40
C VAL A 69 8.46 -1.57 -3.37
N PRO A 70 8.81 -1.21 -2.12
CA PRO A 70 7.80 -0.86 -1.13
C PRO A 70 7.07 0.44 -1.52
N HIS A 71 5.75 0.38 -1.58
CA HIS A 71 4.92 1.51 -2.04
C HIS A 71 3.64 1.68 -1.23
N SER A 72 3.14 2.92 -1.12
CA SER A 72 1.93 3.27 -0.36
C SER A 72 1.07 4.26 -1.12
N PRO A 73 0.02 3.81 -1.84
CA PRO A 73 -0.88 4.68 -2.60
C PRO A 73 -1.81 5.51 -1.70
N GLN A 74 -1.74 6.83 -1.85
CA GLN A 74 -2.52 7.84 -1.12
C GLN A 74 -3.55 8.45 -2.06
N ARG A 75 -4.83 8.23 -1.74
CA ARG A 75 -5.96 8.58 -2.60
C ARG A 75 -6.84 9.61 -1.89
N PRO A 76 -6.81 10.88 -2.33
CA PRO A 76 -7.74 11.92 -1.87
C PRO A 76 -9.20 11.64 -2.22
N PRO A 77 -10.16 12.42 -1.68
CA PRO A 77 -11.56 12.33 -2.06
C PRO A 77 -11.78 12.50 -3.57
N ASP A 78 -12.86 11.92 -4.08
CA ASP A 78 -13.32 12.05 -5.47
C ASP A 78 -12.36 11.56 -6.57
N THR A 79 -11.36 10.76 -6.18
CA THR A 79 -10.44 10.09 -7.12
C THR A 79 -10.92 8.69 -7.52
N ILE A 80 -10.59 8.28 -8.74
CA ILE A 80 -10.85 6.93 -9.28
C ILE A 80 -9.63 6.48 -10.08
N GLY A 81 -9.09 5.29 -9.77
CA GLY A 81 -8.00 4.69 -10.53
C GLY A 81 -8.22 3.21 -10.76
N VAL A 82 -7.53 2.65 -11.75
CA VAL A 82 -7.44 1.23 -12.03
C VAL A 82 -6.08 0.72 -11.57
N VAL A 83 -6.08 -0.45 -10.95
CA VAL A 83 -4.86 -1.20 -10.61
C VAL A 83 -4.95 -2.58 -11.24
N VAL A 84 -3.86 -3.02 -11.88
CA VAL A 84 -3.70 -4.37 -12.41
C VAL A 84 -2.53 -5.02 -11.68
N GLU A 85 -2.80 -6.20 -11.13
CA GLU A 85 -1.80 -6.99 -10.40
C GLU A 85 -1.85 -8.44 -10.87
N ARG A 86 -0.71 -9.13 -10.72
CA ARG A 86 -0.57 -10.56 -10.96
C ARG A 86 -1.05 -11.35 -9.73
N ARG A 87 -1.71 -12.48 -9.94
CA ARG A 87 -1.96 -13.44 -8.85
C ARG A 87 -0.66 -14.06 -8.38
N ARG A 88 -0.50 -14.11 -7.05
CA ARG A 88 0.69 -14.67 -6.41
C ARG A 88 0.60 -16.21 -6.46
N PRO A 89 1.67 -16.91 -6.86
CA PRO A 89 1.74 -18.35 -6.80
C PRO A 89 1.90 -18.79 -5.33
N PRO A 90 1.59 -20.05 -5.01
CA PRO A 90 1.80 -20.58 -3.67
C PRO A 90 3.25 -20.37 -3.20
N GLY A 91 3.41 -19.87 -1.98
CA GLY A 91 4.71 -19.64 -1.37
C GLY A 91 5.30 -18.24 -1.58
N GLU A 92 4.80 -17.45 -2.55
CA GLU A 92 5.19 -16.04 -2.68
C GLU A 92 4.65 -15.24 -1.48
N LYS A 93 5.48 -14.36 -0.94
CA LYS A 93 5.15 -13.56 0.24
C LYS A 93 4.71 -12.17 -0.13
N GLU A 94 3.72 -11.71 0.60
CA GLU A 94 3.29 -10.33 0.60
C GLU A 94 3.68 -9.69 1.93
N HIS A 95 4.17 -8.45 1.86
CA HIS A 95 4.67 -7.71 3.01
C HIS A 95 3.82 -6.46 3.25
N VAL A 96 3.50 -6.23 4.52
CA VAL A 96 2.91 -5.01 5.04
C VAL A 96 3.92 -4.38 5.98
N ILE A 97 4.45 -3.24 5.54
CA ILE A 97 5.62 -2.61 6.14
C ILE A 97 5.24 -1.26 6.72
N PHE A 98 5.69 -0.97 7.93
CA PHE A 98 5.55 0.33 8.56
C PHE A 98 6.92 0.99 8.75
N TYR A 99 7.02 2.25 8.34
CA TYR A 99 8.20 3.08 8.56
C TYR A 99 7.92 4.20 9.57
N CYS A 100 8.95 4.60 10.29
CA CYS A 100 8.86 5.68 11.27
C CYS A 100 8.83 7.04 10.56
N GLU A 101 7.78 7.82 10.78
CA GLU A 101 7.63 9.15 10.17
C GLU A 101 8.67 10.18 10.68
N ASN A 102 9.28 9.95 11.85
CA ASN A 102 10.29 10.84 12.40
C ASN A 102 11.70 10.59 11.84
N CYS A 103 12.09 9.31 11.69
CA CYS A 103 13.48 8.97 11.36
C CYS A 103 13.65 8.03 10.15
N GLY A 104 12.56 7.65 9.49
CA GLY A 104 12.55 6.79 8.30
C GLY A 104 12.97 5.34 8.53
N ALA A 105 13.21 4.92 9.78
CA ALA A 105 13.58 3.55 10.10
C ALA A 105 12.39 2.59 9.95
N LEU A 106 12.69 1.33 9.62
CA LEU A 106 11.73 0.24 9.70
C LEU A 106 11.17 0.14 11.13
N VAL A 107 9.85 0.07 11.25
CA VAL A 107 9.15 -0.14 12.52
C VAL A 107 8.72 -1.59 12.63
N GLU A 108 8.05 -2.10 11.61
CA GLU A 108 7.57 -3.47 11.54
C GLU A 108 7.52 -3.90 10.07
N ASP A 109 7.85 -5.16 9.80
CA ASP A 109 7.64 -5.83 8.52
C ASP A 109 6.86 -7.12 8.79
N ILE A 110 5.61 -7.17 8.35
CA ILE A 110 4.75 -8.34 8.52
C ILE A 110 4.59 -9.01 7.16
N HIS A 111 5.06 -10.25 7.05
CA HIS A 111 4.90 -11.04 5.83
C HIS A 111 3.90 -12.18 6.01
N PHE A 112 3.12 -12.46 4.97
CA PHE A 112 2.17 -13.59 4.95
C PHE A 112 2.11 -14.23 3.57
N ASP A 113 1.55 -15.43 3.51
CA ASP A 113 1.29 -16.13 2.26
C ASP A 113 0.03 -15.56 1.60
N CYS A 114 0.07 -15.32 0.29
CA CYS A 114 -0.99 -14.60 -0.42
C CYS A 114 -2.20 -15.48 -0.82
N ALA A 115 -2.29 -16.73 -0.34
CA ALA A 115 -3.41 -17.63 -0.66
C ALA A 115 -4.80 -17.01 -0.34
N ASP A 116 -4.93 -16.28 0.77
CA ASP A 116 -6.07 -15.39 1.05
C ASP A 116 -5.57 -14.01 1.50
N ILE A 117 -5.35 -13.15 0.51
CA ILE A 117 -4.82 -11.79 0.72
C ILE A 117 -5.72 -10.95 1.62
N VAL A 118 -7.05 -11.07 1.51
CA VAL A 118 -7.99 -10.20 2.23
C VAL A 118 -7.98 -10.55 3.72
N GLU A 119 -8.06 -11.83 4.04
CA GLU A 119 -8.02 -12.30 5.43
C GLU A 119 -6.66 -12.01 6.07
N HIS A 120 -5.57 -12.39 5.40
CA HIS A 120 -4.23 -12.26 5.97
C HIS A 120 -3.78 -10.80 6.12
N PHE A 121 -4.10 -9.94 5.14
CA PHE A 121 -3.83 -8.50 5.26
C PHE A 121 -4.62 -7.89 6.43
N SER A 122 -5.90 -8.22 6.56
CA SER A 122 -6.75 -7.72 7.65
C SER A 122 -6.20 -8.13 9.02
N LYS A 123 -5.74 -9.37 9.13
CA LYS A 123 -5.09 -9.89 10.34
C LYS A 123 -3.77 -9.18 10.63
N ALA A 124 -2.90 -9.01 9.63
CA ALA A 124 -1.62 -8.30 9.78
C ALA A 124 -1.83 -6.86 10.30
N MET A 125 -2.81 -6.15 9.74
CA MET A 125 -3.19 -4.81 10.21
C MET A 125 -3.71 -4.84 11.65
N LEU A 126 -4.59 -5.78 11.99
CA LEU A 126 -5.13 -5.91 13.34
C LEU A 126 -4.02 -6.18 14.37
N ASP A 127 -3.13 -7.12 14.07
CA ASP A 127 -2.01 -7.50 14.93
C ASP A 127 -1.04 -6.33 15.14
N PHE A 128 -0.83 -5.48 14.12
CA PHE A 128 -0.03 -4.27 14.26
C PHE A 128 -0.75 -3.24 15.15
N TRP A 129 -2.02 -2.94 14.86
CA TRP A 129 -2.76 -1.86 15.53
C TRP A 129 -3.18 -2.19 16.97
N ASN A 130 -3.18 -3.46 17.37
CA ASN A 130 -3.49 -3.89 18.73
C ASN A 130 -2.25 -4.03 19.64
N ASP A 131 -1.04 -3.91 19.10
CA ASP A 131 0.20 -4.03 19.87
C ASP A 131 1.01 -2.72 19.85
N ALA A 132 1.05 -2.04 21.00
CA ALA A 132 1.79 -0.80 21.17
C ALA A 132 3.31 -0.97 20.99
N ALA A 133 3.87 -2.14 21.33
CA ALA A 133 5.29 -2.42 21.17
C ALA A 133 5.65 -2.55 19.68
N ARG A 134 4.78 -3.16 18.87
CA ARG A 134 4.95 -3.25 17.39
C ARG A 134 4.83 -1.90 16.71
N GLN A 135 3.98 -1.01 17.21
CA GLN A 135 3.85 0.36 16.69
C GLN A 135 5.01 1.28 17.05
N THR A 136 5.90 0.88 17.96
CA THR A 136 6.95 1.75 18.50
C THR A 136 8.26 1.55 17.76
N CYS A 137 8.75 2.62 17.10
CA CYS A 137 10.03 2.60 16.42
C CYS A 137 11.17 2.26 17.39
N LYS A 138 11.90 1.18 17.11
CA LYS A 138 13.01 0.72 17.95
C LYS A 138 14.22 1.66 17.93
N LYS A 139 14.33 2.52 16.91
CA LYS A 139 15.46 3.46 16.74
C LYS A 139 15.29 4.76 17.55
N CYS A 140 14.09 5.34 17.58
CA CYS A 140 13.87 6.65 18.20
C CYS A 140 12.68 6.72 19.17
N GLY A 141 11.98 5.62 19.41
CA GLY A 141 10.84 5.54 20.33
C GLY A 141 9.56 6.21 19.83
N LYS A 142 9.56 6.88 18.66
CA LYS A 142 8.34 7.45 18.08
C LYS A 142 7.38 6.33 17.70
N LYS A 143 6.14 6.46 18.16
CA LYS A 143 5.04 5.57 17.83
C LYS A 143 4.47 5.92 16.45
N VAL A 144 4.17 4.90 15.64
CA VAL A 144 3.39 5.04 14.40
C VAL A 144 1.94 5.33 14.78
N GLU A 145 1.39 6.39 14.21
CA GLU A 145 0.03 6.85 14.49
C GLU A 145 -0.94 6.32 13.43
N LYS A 146 -2.22 6.14 13.80
CA LYS A 146 -3.23 5.72 12.84
C LYS A 146 -3.39 6.80 11.76
N PRO A 147 -3.37 6.42 10.47
CA PRO A 147 -3.49 7.38 9.38
C PRO A 147 -4.87 8.03 9.41
N GLN A 148 -4.93 9.30 9.02
CA GLN A 148 -6.18 10.01 8.79
C GLN A 148 -6.53 9.95 7.29
N PRO A 149 -7.82 10.01 6.93
CA PRO A 149 -8.21 10.12 5.53
C PRO A 149 -7.52 11.30 4.84
N MET A 150 -7.00 11.04 3.65
CA MET A 150 -6.36 12.09 2.84
C MET A 150 -7.33 13.24 2.58
N LYS A 151 -6.80 14.46 2.63
CA LYS A 151 -7.47 15.67 2.12
C LYS A 151 -7.16 15.81 0.64
N SER A 152 -7.95 16.62 -0.07
CA SER A 152 -7.67 17.01 -1.46
C SER A 152 -6.23 17.50 -1.61
N LEU A 153 -5.56 17.07 -2.69
CA LEU A 153 -4.20 17.49 -3.02
C LEU A 153 -4.13 18.96 -3.42
#